data_AF-A0A1C3H9M4-F1
#
_entry.id   AF-A0A1C3H9M4-F1
#
_cell.length_a   1.000
_cell.length_b   1.000
_cell.length_c   1.000
_cell.angle_alpha   90.00
_cell.angle_beta   90.00
_cell.angle_gamma   90.00
#
_symmetry.space_group_name_H-M   'P 1'
#
loop_
_entity.id
_entity.type
_entity.pdbx_description
1 polymer ?
#
loop_
_entity_poly.entity_id
_entity_poly.type
_entity_poly.pdbx_seq_one_letter_code
_entity_poly.pdbx_strand_id
1 'polypeptide(L)'
;MTPITELGEMVITDADRDYFLRPSFANMTRIGSPAEIVERFAELHTSEAPRLLEAAVEAYGEVPGWLLAYINAPLFSSSAIFAGMIVMQACCDDDLSALVGELRPSKRGKRAFVFRRGKMPASDIIVIGQSLITHGIIGKAKIRKLQRHESDSYVNEFNAFEYISAARNHFNMPRAEAERLSMTEFQLLLADKYPEQKGFTREEYDHVMEEDEKRWQAMMKK
;
A
#
# COMPACT_ATOMS: atom_id res chain seq x y z
N MET A 1 16.80 0.90 17.02
CA MET A 1 16.41 -0.48 16.66
C MET A 1 16.82 -0.70 15.21
N THR A 2 17.26 -1.90 14.83
CA THR A 2 17.59 -2.23 13.43
C THR A 2 16.30 -2.62 12.71
N PRO A 3 15.92 -1.96 11.60
CA PRO A 3 14.69 -2.28 10.87
C PRO A 3 14.85 -3.59 10.08
N ILE A 4 13.79 -4.40 10.04
CA ILE A 4 13.68 -5.56 9.15
C ILE A 4 12.96 -5.13 7.86
N THR A 5 13.75 -4.74 6.86
CA THR A 5 13.23 -4.16 5.62
C THR A 5 12.36 -5.12 4.81
N GLU A 6 12.59 -6.43 4.89
CA GLU A 6 11.74 -7.42 4.20
C GLU A 6 10.30 -7.44 4.74
N LEU A 7 10.10 -7.05 6.00
CA LEU A 7 8.79 -6.97 6.65
C LEU A 7 8.12 -5.60 6.48
N GLY A 8 8.78 -4.67 5.78
CA GLY A 8 8.33 -3.31 5.57
C GLY A 8 8.70 -2.35 6.69
N GLU A 9 9.51 -2.76 7.67
CA GLU A 9 10.05 -1.83 8.67
C GLU A 9 11.11 -0.93 8.03
N MET A 10 11.18 0.31 8.49
CA MET A 10 12.20 1.25 8.04
C MET A 10 12.55 2.27 9.11
N VAL A 11 13.75 2.83 8.99
CA VAL A 11 14.20 3.98 9.78
C VAL A 11 14.44 5.13 8.84
N ILE A 12 13.89 6.29 9.18
CA ILE A 12 14.16 7.56 8.49
C ILE A 12 14.90 8.45 9.47
N THR A 13 16.04 8.99 9.07
CA THR A 13 16.87 9.86 9.91
C THR A 13 16.82 11.28 9.36
N ASP A 14 16.52 12.24 10.23
CA ASP A 14 16.78 13.66 9.96
C ASP A 14 17.99 14.17 10.77
N ALA A 15 18.34 15.45 10.65
CA ALA A 15 19.49 16.02 11.34
C ALA A 15 19.39 15.95 12.88
N ASP A 16 18.19 15.77 13.42
CA ASP A 16 17.88 15.92 14.83
C ASP A 16 17.47 14.58 15.49
N ARG A 17 16.89 13.63 14.74
CA ARG A 17 16.34 12.38 15.27
C ARG A 17 16.12 11.28 14.22
N ASP A 18 16.02 10.05 14.72
CA ASP A 18 15.62 8.86 13.97
C ASP A 18 14.13 8.56 14.20
N TYR A 19 13.42 8.22 13.13
CA TYR A 19 12.03 7.79 13.16
C TYR A 19 11.93 6.32 12.74
N PHE A 20 11.43 5.47 13.62
CA PHE A 20 11.18 4.06 13.32
C PHE A 20 9.74 3.89 12.84
N LEU A 21 9.56 3.34 11.64
CA LEU A 21 8.24 3.07 11.06
C LEU A 21 8.03 1.56 10.95
N ARG A 22 6.93 1.08 11.54
CA ARG A 22 6.52 -0.34 11.51
C ARG A 22 5.10 -0.47 10.95
N PRO A 23 4.90 -1.20 9.84
CA PRO A 23 3.58 -1.45 9.27
C PRO A 23 2.88 -2.66 9.94
N SER A 24 2.74 -2.64 11.26
CA SER A 24 2.11 -3.72 12.03
C SER A 24 0.58 -3.65 11.98
N PHE A 25 -0.10 -4.75 12.26
CA PHE A 25 -1.57 -4.78 12.41
C PHE A 25 -2.07 -3.76 13.42
N ALA A 26 -1.39 -3.62 14.58
CA ALA A 26 -1.74 -2.61 15.57
C ALA A 26 -1.54 -1.17 15.06
N ASN A 27 -0.55 -0.93 14.20
CA ASN A 27 -0.36 0.40 13.61
C ASN A 27 -1.35 0.68 12.47
N MET A 28 -1.78 -0.34 11.72
CA MET A 28 -2.82 -0.17 10.70
C MET A 28 -4.16 0.27 11.31
N THR A 29 -4.51 -0.19 12.52
CA THR A 29 -5.74 0.28 13.19
C THR A 29 -5.69 1.74 13.63
N ARG A 30 -4.50 2.36 13.72
CA ARG A 30 -4.35 3.80 14.02
C ARG A 30 -4.70 4.69 12.83
N ILE A 31 -4.77 4.13 11.61
CA ILE A 31 -5.16 4.85 10.40
C ILE A 31 -6.64 5.26 10.47
N GLY A 32 -7.51 4.37 10.95
CA GLY A 32 -8.95 4.59 11.00
C GLY A 32 -9.74 3.28 11.10
N SER A 33 -11.02 3.34 10.74
CA SER A 33 -11.90 2.19 10.60
C SER A 33 -11.45 1.24 9.47
N PRO A 34 -11.92 -0.03 9.46
CA PRO A 34 -11.59 -0.99 8.41
C PRO A 34 -11.81 -0.50 6.98
N ALA A 35 -12.88 0.26 6.73
CA ALA A 35 -13.16 0.86 5.43
C ALA A 35 -12.19 2.02 5.11
N GLU A 36 -11.92 2.89 6.08
CA GLU A 36 -10.96 4.00 5.89
C GLU A 36 -9.54 3.49 5.61
N ILE A 37 -9.14 2.35 6.19
CA ILE A 37 -7.84 1.73 5.91
C ILE A 37 -7.73 1.37 4.41
N VAL A 38 -8.76 0.76 3.84
CA VAL A 38 -8.82 0.41 2.41
C VAL A 38 -8.92 1.67 1.54
N GLU A 39 -9.66 2.70 1.99
CA GLU A 39 -9.74 3.99 1.32
C GLU A 39 -8.36 4.66 1.21
N ARG A 40 -7.61 4.76 2.32
CA ARG A 40 -6.23 5.31 2.31
C ARG A 40 -5.31 4.50 1.40
N PHE A 41 -5.47 3.19 1.35
CA PHE A 41 -4.74 2.34 0.39
C PHE A 41 -5.07 2.73 -1.05
N ALA A 42 -6.36 2.89 -1.37
CA ALA A 42 -6.81 3.28 -2.70
C ALA A 42 -6.33 4.68 -3.09
N GLU A 43 -6.37 5.66 -2.17
CA GLU A 43 -5.87 7.02 -2.39
C GLU A 43 -4.35 7.05 -2.68
N LEU A 44 -3.58 6.15 -2.05
CA LEU A 44 -2.14 6.04 -2.29
C LEU A 44 -1.80 5.38 -3.63
N HIS A 45 -2.60 4.42 -4.10
CA HIS A 45 -2.28 3.62 -5.28
C HIS A 45 -3.05 4.03 -6.54
N THR A 46 -4.16 4.74 -6.39
CA THR A 46 -4.98 5.22 -7.51
C THR A 46 -4.59 6.66 -7.79
N SER A 47 -3.94 6.90 -8.92
CA SER A 47 -3.87 8.26 -9.44
C SER A 47 -5.21 8.59 -10.10
N GLU A 48 -5.88 9.65 -9.65
CA GLU A 48 -7.10 10.13 -10.31
C GLU A 48 -6.80 10.72 -11.70
N ALA A 49 -5.54 11.13 -11.95
CA ALA A 49 -5.13 11.81 -13.19
C ALA A 49 -5.42 10.98 -14.44
N PRO A 50 -4.91 9.74 -14.60
CA PRO A 50 -5.18 8.92 -15.78
C PRO A 50 -6.67 8.69 -16.01
N ARG A 51 -7.45 8.40 -14.96
CA ARG A 51 -8.90 8.19 -15.08
C ARG A 51 -9.62 9.44 -15.58
N LEU A 52 -9.29 10.62 -15.04
CA LEU A 52 -9.89 11.88 -15.48
C LEU A 52 -9.47 12.25 -16.90
N LEU A 53 -8.23 11.96 -17.28
CA LEU A 53 -7.74 12.16 -18.65
C LEU A 53 -8.47 11.22 -19.63
N GLU A 54 -8.61 9.94 -19.31
CA GLU A 54 -9.36 8.96 -20.12
C GLU A 54 -10.83 9.37 -20.25
N ALA A 55 -11.50 9.70 -19.15
CA ALA A 55 -12.89 10.16 -19.16
C ALA A 55 -13.07 11.46 -19.97
N ALA A 56 -12.08 12.35 -19.96
CA ALA A 56 -12.12 13.57 -20.75
C ALA A 56 -11.90 13.30 -22.25
N VAL A 57 -10.99 12.39 -22.60
CA VAL A 57 -10.82 11.96 -24.00
C VAL A 57 -12.09 11.27 -24.51
N GLU A 58 -12.74 10.44 -23.68
CA GLU A 58 -14.00 9.79 -24.04
C GLU A 58 -15.15 10.79 -24.22
N ALA A 59 -15.25 11.80 -23.35
CA ALA A 59 -16.34 12.78 -23.38
C ALA A 59 -16.13 13.92 -24.40
N TYR A 60 -14.88 14.38 -24.57
CA TYR A 60 -14.55 15.59 -25.33
C TYR A 60 -13.67 15.32 -26.56
N GLY A 61 -13.14 14.11 -26.75
CA GLY A 61 -12.22 13.74 -27.85
C GLY A 61 -10.79 14.25 -27.67
N GLU A 62 -10.55 15.14 -26.71
CA GLU A 62 -9.26 15.70 -26.35
C GLU A 62 -9.24 16.03 -24.85
N VAL A 63 -8.06 16.29 -24.30
CA VAL A 63 -7.92 16.71 -22.90
C VAL A 63 -8.08 18.24 -22.81
N PRO A 64 -9.12 18.76 -22.15
CA PRO A 64 -9.30 20.20 -22.06
C PRO A 64 -8.18 20.87 -21.26
N GLY A 65 -7.77 22.07 -21.68
CA GLY A 65 -6.70 22.83 -21.00
C GLY A 65 -7.01 23.16 -19.53
N TRP A 66 -8.29 23.35 -19.17
CA TRP A 66 -8.71 23.56 -17.79
C TRP A 66 -8.53 22.30 -16.92
N LEU A 67 -8.70 21.11 -17.51
CA LEU A 67 -8.51 19.84 -16.81
C LEU A 67 -7.03 19.55 -16.58
N LEU A 68 -6.19 19.82 -17.59
CA LEU A 68 -4.73 19.82 -17.44
C LEU A 68 -4.27 20.79 -16.34
N ALA A 69 -4.82 22.00 -16.29
CA ALA A 69 -4.53 22.97 -15.22
C ALA A 69 -5.03 22.50 -13.85
N TYR A 70 -6.17 21.80 -13.79
CA TYR A 70 -6.73 21.21 -12.56
C TYR A 70 -5.88 20.04 -12.03
N ILE A 71 -5.49 19.10 -12.90
CA ILE A 71 -4.65 17.96 -12.54
C ILE A 71 -3.27 18.41 -12.07
N ASN A 72 -2.72 19.46 -12.68
CA ASN A 72 -1.46 20.06 -12.26
C ASN A 72 -1.61 21.04 -11.08
N ALA A 73 -2.83 21.29 -10.60
CA ALA A 73 -3.04 22.16 -9.46
C ALA A 73 -2.56 21.47 -8.17
N PRO A 74 -1.96 22.20 -7.21
CA PRO A 74 -1.46 21.64 -5.95
C PRO A 74 -2.52 20.88 -5.11
N LEU A 75 -3.81 21.14 -5.34
CA LEU A 75 -4.89 20.44 -4.65
C LEU A 75 -5.11 19.02 -5.16
N PHE A 76 -4.81 18.73 -6.42
CA PHE A 76 -5.11 17.45 -7.04
C PHE A 76 -4.21 16.32 -6.50
N SER A 77 -2.93 16.60 -6.27
CA SER A 77 -2.02 15.66 -5.63
C SER A 77 -2.18 15.57 -4.10
N SER A 78 -3.11 16.32 -3.50
CA SER A 78 -3.20 16.44 -2.04
C SER A 78 -3.72 15.17 -1.37
N SER A 79 -4.63 14.42 -2.00
CA SER A 79 -5.20 13.18 -1.44
C SER A 79 -4.11 12.14 -1.14
N ALA A 80 -3.33 11.74 -2.15
CA ALA A 80 -2.25 10.76 -1.97
C ALA A 80 -1.18 11.23 -0.97
N ILE A 81 -0.87 12.53 -0.93
CA ILE A 81 0.06 13.10 0.06
C ILE A 81 -0.52 12.94 1.47
N PHE A 82 -1.78 13.32 1.70
CA PHE A 82 -2.40 13.21 3.02
C PHE A 82 -2.57 11.76 3.45
N ALA A 83 -2.95 10.87 2.53
CA ALA A 83 -2.98 9.44 2.79
C ALA A 83 -1.59 8.92 3.22
N GLY A 84 -0.53 9.33 2.51
CA GLY A 84 0.85 9.00 2.88
C GLY A 84 1.23 9.53 4.26
N MET A 85 0.88 10.77 4.58
CA MET A 85 1.11 11.36 5.91
C MET A 85 0.41 10.57 7.02
N ILE A 86 -0.87 10.22 6.82
CA ILE A 86 -1.67 9.46 7.79
C ILE A 86 -1.04 8.09 8.02
N VAL A 87 -0.70 7.36 6.94
CA VAL A 87 -0.08 6.04 7.03
C VAL A 87 1.27 6.10 7.74
N MET A 88 2.13 7.06 7.35
CA MET A 88 3.44 7.23 7.98
C MET A 88 3.30 7.53 9.47
N GLN A 89 2.41 8.45 9.85
CA GLN A 89 2.17 8.81 11.25
C GLN A 89 1.56 7.66 12.06
N ALA A 90 0.72 6.84 11.45
CA ALA A 90 0.16 5.65 12.09
C ALA A 90 1.23 4.57 12.35
N CYS A 91 2.24 4.46 11.47
CA CYS A 91 3.34 3.50 11.58
C CYS A 91 4.46 3.94 12.52
N CYS A 92 4.44 5.19 13.01
CA CYS A 92 5.47 5.76 13.88
C CYS A 92 4.87 6.16 15.24
N ASP A 93 5.60 5.89 16.32
CA ASP A 93 5.19 6.30 17.67
C ASP A 93 5.52 7.78 17.94
N ASP A 94 6.53 8.30 17.24
CA ASP A 94 6.95 9.70 17.35
C ASP A 94 6.16 10.63 16.41
N ASP A 95 6.13 11.92 16.73
CA ASP A 95 5.52 12.94 15.89
C ASP A 95 6.35 13.19 14.61
N LEU A 96 5.77 12.83 13.46
CA LEU A 96 6.36 13.02 12.13
C LEU A 96 6.07 14.38 11.52
N SER A 97 5.33 15.28 12.18
CA SER A 97 4.90 16.57 11.60
C SER A 97 6.07 17.41 11.05
N ALA A 98 7.24 17.36 11.68
CA ALA A 98 8.43 18.05 11.20
C ALA A 98 8.97 17.47 9.87
N LEU A 99 8.80 16.16 9.68
CA LEU A 99 9.27 15.43 8.51
C LEU A 99 8.26 15.51 7.36
N VAL A 100 7.02 15.10 7.60
CA VAL A 100 5.99 14.98 6.54
C VAL A 100 5.15 16.25 6.36
N GLY A 101 5.16 17.14 7.34
CA GLY A 101 4.35 18.36 7.35
C GLY A 101 3.09 18.22 8.21
N GLU A 102 2.29 19.28 8.25
CA GLU A 102 1.08 19.36 9.07
C GLU A 102 -0.01 20.19 8.39
N LEU A 103 -1.28 19.86 8.65
CA LEU A 103 -2.42 20.67 8.27
C LEU A 103 -2.72 21.68 9.39
N ARG A 104 -2.56 22.99 9.10
CA ARG A 104 -2.90 24.04 10.05
C ARG A 104 -4.17 24.79 9.65
N PRO A 105 -4.99 25.22 10.61
CA PRO A 105 -6.14 26.08 10.30
C PRO A 105 -5.65 27.39 9.67
N SER A 106 -6.33 27.83 8.61
CA SER A 106 -5.99 29.09 7.95
C SER A 106 -6.37 30.28 8.82
N LYS A 107 -5.48 31.26 8.93
CA LYS A 107 -5.78 32.55 9.58
C LYS A 107 -6.48 33.55 8.64
N ARG A 108 -6.54 33.27 7.32
CA ARG A 108 -7.21 34.10 6.31
C ARG A 108 -8.36 33.31 5.69
N GLY A 109 -9.57 33.84 5.78
CA GLY A 109 -10.85 33.14 5.50
C GLY A 109 -11.13 32.68 4.07
N LYS A 110 -10.11 32.43 3.23
CA LYS A 110 -10.30 31.84 1.89
C LYS A 110 -10.25 30.30 1.88
N ARG A 111 -9.66 29.66 2.88
CA ARG A 111 -9.59 28.19 3.02
C ARG A 111 -9.68 27.83 4.50
N ALA A 112 -10.27 26.67 4.84
CA ALA A 112 -10.33 26.21 6.23
C ALA A 112 -8.97 25.76 6.77
N PHE A 113 -8.18 25.06 5.94
CA PHE A 113 -6.86 24.54 6.29
C PHE A 113 -5.81 24.91 5.24
N VAL A 114 -4.55 24.97 5.68
CA VAL A 114 -3.36 25.17 4.86
C VAL A 114 -2.34 24.11 5.22
N PHE A 115 -1.88 23.37 4.21
CA PHE A 115 -0.79 22.41 4.36
C PHE A 115 0.54 23.15 4.49
N ARG A 116 1.24 22.90 5.61
CA ARG A 116 2.62 23.33 5.81
C ARG A 116 3.52 22.14 5.48
N ARG A 117 4.38 22.33 4.47
CA ARG A 117 5.34 21.31 4.03
C ARG A 117 6.37 21.03 5.14
N GLY A 118 6.67 19.74 5.35
CA GLY A 118 7.77 19.30 6.20
C GLY A 118 9.11 19.27 5.46
N LYS A 119 10.13 18.67 6.08
CA LYS A 119 11.47 18.48 5.50
C LYS A 119 11.47 17.52 4.30
N MET A 120 10.50 16.60 4.21
CA MET A 120 10.43 15.56 3.19
C MET A 120 9.68 16.01 1.92
N PRO A 121 10.17 15.65 0.71
CA PRO A 121 9.43 15.84 -0.54
C PRO A 121 8.10 15.08 -0.58
N ALA A 122 7.10 15.64 -1.27
CA ALA A 122 5.78 15.03 -1.40
C ALA A 122 5.81 13.66 -2.11
N SER A 123 6.70 13.48 -3.11
CA SER A 123 6.90 12.20 -3.79
C SER A 123 7.32 11.10 -2.82
N ASP A 124 8.21 11.43 -1.89
CA ASP A 124 8.81 10.46 -0.98
C ASP A 124 7.79 10.03 0.07
N ILE A 125 6.96 10.97 0.56
CA ILE A 125 5.81 10.67 1.43
C ILE A 125 4.88 9.65 0.78
N ILE A 126 4.56 9.82 -0.52
CA ILE A 126 3.68 8.92 -1.25
C ILE A 126 4.32 7.53 -1.39
N VAL A 127 5.57 7.45 -1.84
CA VAL A 127 6.26 6.17 -2.07
C VAL A 127 6.47 5.40 -0.77
N ILE A 128 6.84 6.09 0.31
CA ILE A 128 7.01 5.50 1.64
C ILE A 128 5.65 5.02 2.17
N GLY A 129 4.62 5.87 2.08
CA GLY A 129 3.25 5.52 2.47
C GLY A 129 2.73 4.29 1.73
N GLN A 130 2.91 4.23 0.40
CA GLN A 130 2.59 3.07 -0.45
C GLN A 130 3.28 1.81 0.07
N SER A 131 4.61 1.86 0.30
CA SER A 131 5.35 0.70 0.78
C SER A 131 4.81 0.20 2.13
N LEU A 132 4.66 1.09 3.10
CA LEU A 132 4.16 0.76 4.45
C LEU A 132 2.78 0.10 4.40
N ILE A 133 1.83 0.74 3.70
CA ILE A 133 0.45 0.22 3.64
C ILE A 133 0.36 -1.08 2.83
N THR A 134 1.17 -1.26 1.78
CA THR A 134 1.24 -2.54 1.07
C THR A 134 1.73 -3.66 2.00
N HIS A 135 2.79 -3.42 2.78
CA HIS A 135 3.31 -4.43 3.71
C HIS A 135 2.34 -4.75 4.86
N GLY A 136 1.57 -3.75 5.33
CA GLY A 136 0.62 -3.89 6.43
C GLY A 136 -0.72 -4.53 6.07
N ILE A 137 -1.24 -4.31 4.86
CA ILE A 137 -2.57 -4.79 4.43
C ILE A 137 -2.50 -5.96 3.47
N ILE A 138 -1.72 -5.83 2.38
CA ILE A 138 -1.71 -6.81 1.28
C ILE A 138 -0.64 -7.87 1.50
N GLY A 139 0.50 -7.46 2.03
CA GLY A 139 1.71 -8.26 2.11
C GLY A 139 2.46 -8.31 0.78
N LYS A 140 3.79 -8.28 0.84
CA LYS A 140 4.66 -8.48 -0.34
C LYS A 140 5.33 -9.86 -0.37
N ALA A 141 4.90 -10.77 0.51
CA ALA A 141 5.49 -12.09 0.56
C ALA A 141 5.20 -12.83 -0.74
N LYS A 142 6.26 -13.19 -1.47
CA LYS A 142 6.17 -14.06 -2.65
C LYS A 142 5.88 -15.49 -2.20
N ILE A 143 4.65 -15.73 -1.74
CA ILE A 143 4.17 -17.08 -1.46
C ILE A 143 3.81 -17.72 -2.80
N ARG A 144 4.15 -19.00 -2.99
CA ARG A 144 3.63 -19.79 -4.11
C ARG A 144 2.10 -19.79 -3.99
N LYS A 145 1.40 -19.10 -4.89
CA LYS A 145 -0.07 -19.07 -4.97
C LYS A 145 -0.52 -19.91 -6.17
N LEU A 146 -1.28 -20.97 -5.93
CA LEU A 146 -1.92 -21.73 -7.01
C LEU A 146 -3.01 -20.91 -7.71
N GLN A 147 -3.05 -20.99 -9.05
CA GLN A 147 -4.05 -20.31 -9.88
C GLN A 147 -5.52 -20.65 -9.52
N ARG A 148 -5.78 -21.86 -8.99
CA ARG A 148 -7.14 -22.33 -8.65
C ARG A 148 -7.82 -21.58 -7.49
N HIS A 149 -7.08 -20.81 -6.69
CA HIS A 149 -7.61 -20.07 -5.54
C HIS A 149 -7.52 -18.54 -5.72
N GLU A 150 -7.37 -18.08 -6.96
CA GLU A 150 -7.41 -16.65 -7.29
C GLU A 150 -8.87 -16.21 -7.43
N SER A 151 -9.53 -15.94 -6.31
CA SER A 151 -10.77 -15.14 -6.34
C SER A 151 -10.37 -13.68 -6.47
N ASP A 152 -10.67 -13.07 -7.62
CA ASP A 152 -10.43 -11.65 -7.93
C ASP A 152 -11.38 -10.70 -7.17
N SER A 153 -11.73 -11.07 -5.93
CA SER A 153 -12.67 -10.34 -5.09
C SER A 153 -11.97 -9.19 -4.41
N TYR A 154 -12.31 -7.96 -4.81
CA TYR A 154 -11.91 -6.76 -4.10
C TYR A 154 -12.50 -6.78 -2.68
N VAL A 155 -11.64 -6.62 -1.67
CA VAL A 155 -12.06 -6.55 -0.27
C VAL A 155 -12.27 -5.09 0.10
N ASN A 156 -13.50 -4.72 0.48
CA ASN A 156 -13.86 -3.33 0.78
C ASN A 156 -13.42 -2.86 2.18
N GLU A 157 -13.04 -3.78 3.07
CA GLU A 157 -12.70 -3.49 4.46
C GLU A 157 -11.51 -4.33 4.92
N PHE A 158 -10.63 -3.74 5.74
CA PHE A 158 -9.51 -4.45 6.34
C PHE A 158 -9.66 -4.55 7.86
N ASN A 159 -9.94 -5.74 8.37
CA ASN A 159 -10.07 -5.99 9.80
C ASN A 159 -8.79 -6.58 10.40
N ALA A 160 -7.92 -5.73 10.95
CA ALA A 160 -6.68 -6.15 11.60
C ALA A 160 -6.90 -7.16 12.75
N PHE A 161 -8.04 -7.09 13.45
CA PHE A 161 -8.34 -7.99 14.57
C PHE A 161 -8.49 -9.45 14.13
N GLU A 162 -9.05 -9.69 12.94
CA GLU A 162 -9.18 -11.03 12.38
C GLU A 162 -7.81 -11.65 12.13
N TYR A 163 -6.87 -10.88 11.57
CA TYR A 163 -5.51 -11.34 11.34
C TYR A 163 -4.71 -11.54 12.63
N ILE A 164 -4.89 -10.68 13.63
CA ILE A 164 -4.30 -10.88 14.96
C ILE A 164 -4.83 -12.17 15.60
N SER A 165 -6.14 -12.40 15.55
CA SER A 165 -6.77 -13.62 16.06
C SER A 165 -6.28 -14.87 15.32
N ALA A 166 -6.21 -14.80 13.99
CA ALA A 166 -5.68 -15.86 13.16
C ALA A 166 -4.22 -16.16 13.49
N ALA A 167 -3.37 -15.14 13.67
CA ALA A 167 -1.97 -15.32 14.03
C ALA A 167 -1.81 -16.03 15.38
N ARG A 168 -2.63 -15.65 16.37
CA ARG A 168 -2.64 -16.33 17.68
C ARG A 168 -3.06 -17.80 17.55
N ASN A 169 -4.07 -18.10 16.74
CA ASN A 169 -4.58 -19.46 16.57
C ASN A 169 -3.63 -20.34 15.73
N HIS A 170 -3.04 -19.81 14.66
CA HIS A 170 -2.13 -20.56 13.80
C HIS A 170 -0.75 -20.72 14.44
N PHE A 171 -0.19 -19.70 15.09
CA PHE A 171 1.19 -19.75 15.57
C PHE A 171 1.32 -19.90 17.09
N ASN A 172 0.20 -19.98 17.81
CA ASN A 172 0.14 -20.10 19.27
C ASN A 172 0.93 -18.99 20.00
N MET A 173 0.97 -17.79 19.40
CA MET A 173 1.68 -16.63 19.90
C MET A 173 0.81 -15.73 20.79
N PRO A 174 1.41 -14.98 21.74
CA PRO A 174 0.68 -14.02 22.57
C PRO A 174 0.15 -12.85 21.75
N ARG A 175 -0.92 -12.21 22.26
CA ARG A 175 -1.57 -11.06 21.61
C ARG A 175 -0.59 -9.92 21.28
N ALA A 176 0.30 -9.60 22.21
CA ALA A 176 1.25 -8.50 22.06
C ALA A 176 2.30 -8.72 20.96
N GLU A 177 2.52 -9.97 20.56
CA GLU A 177 3.40 -10.35 19.46
C GLU A 177 2.63 -10.36 18.14
N ALA A 178 1.43 -10.96 18.14
CA ALA A 178 0.53 -10.97 16.98
C ALA A 178 0.16 -9.56 16.50
N GLU A 179 -0.01 -8.60 17.41
CA GLU A 179 -0.28 -7.19 17.10
C GLU A 179 0.86 -6.49 16.36
N ARG A 180 2.10 -6.99 16.46
CA ARG A 180 3.29 -6.39 15.84
C ARG A 180 3.56 -6.92 14.43
N LEU A 181 2.93 -8.02 14.04
CA LEU A 181 3.09 -8.61 12.72
C LEU A 181 2.57 -7.65 11.64
N SER A 182 3.26 -7.63 10.50
CA SER A 182 2.72 -7.09 9.25
C SER A 182 2.02 -8.19 8.46
N MET A 183 1.20 -7.84 7.46
CA MET A 183 0.62 -8.84 6.56
C MET A 183 1.70 -9.67 5.86
N THR A 184 2.83 -9.03 5.50
CA THR A 184 3.97 -9.70 4.88
C THR A 184 4.53 -10.78 5.81
N GLU A 185 4.74 -10.46 7.08
CA GLU A 185 5.25 -11.40 8.07
C GLU A 185 4.27 -12.55 8.32
N PHE A 186 2.99 -12.22 8.50
CA PHE A 186 1.92 -13.20 8.68
C PHE A 186 1.87 -14.21 7.53
N GLN A 187 2.00 -13.73 6.30
CA GLN A 187 2.06 -14.54 5.09
C GLN A 187 3.29 -15.46 5.03
N LEU A 188 4.46 -14.96 5.41
CA LEU A 188 5.68 -15.76 5.49
C LEU A 188 5.56 -16.89 6.52
N LEU A 189 5.05 -16.57 7.72
CA LEU A 189 4.80 -17.56 8.77
C LEU A 189 3.79 -18.63 8.33
N LEU A 190 2.75 -18.23 7.59
CA LEU A 190 1.76 -19.15 7.07
C LEU A 190 2.36 -20.09 6.02
N ALA A 191 3.22 -19.56 5.13
CA ALA A 191 3.91 -20.35 4.12
C ALA A 191 4.89 -21.37 4.73
N ASP A 192 5.59 -20.98 5.80
CA ASP A 192 6.49 -21.88 6.53
C ASP A 192 5.73 -22.99 7.25
N LYS A 193 4.59 -22.66 7.87
CA LYS A 193 3.74 -23.64 8.57
C LYS A 193 3.04 -24.62 7.62
N TYR A 194 2.68 -24.18 6.41
CA TYR A 194 1.96 -24.97 5.42
C TYR A 194 2.67 -24.98 4.05
N PRO A 195 3.81 -25.69 3.92
CA PRO A 195 4.65 -25.64 2.72
C PRO A 195 4.09 -26.41 1.50
N GLU A 196 3.01 -27.18 1.66
CA GLU A 196 2.48 -28.02 0.58
C GLU A 196 1.42 -27.31 -0.28
N GLN A 197 1.89 -26.62 -1.32
CA GLN A 197 1.04 -26.15 -2.41
C GLN A 197 1.42 -26.89 -3.71
N LYS A 198 0.80 -28.07 -3.94
CA LYS A 198 0.93 -28.84 -5.19
C LYS A 198 0.11 -28.19 -6.31
N GLY A 199 0.76 -27.40 -7.17
CA GLY A 199 0.19 -26.85 -8.41
C GLY A 199 1.09 -25.77 -9.00
N PHE A 200 0.82 -25.35 -10.25
CA PHE A 200 1.55 -24.26 -10.89
C PHE A 200 1.08 -22.91 -10.37
N THR A 201 2.01 -21.97 -10.19
CA THR A 201 1.66 -20.56 -10.08
C THR A 201 1.13 -20.05 -11.43
N ARG A 202 0.42 -18.92 -11.44
CA ARG A 202 -0.07 -18.32 -12.68
C ARG A 202 1.06 -18.04 -13.68
N GLU A 203 2.17 -17.49 -13.20
CA GLU A 203 3.37 -17.23 -14.01
C GLU A 203 3.97 -18.52 -14.61
N GLU A 204 4.02 -19.61 -13.83
CA GLU A 204 4.50 -20.90 -14.31
C GLU A 204 3.54 -21.52 -15.34
N TYR A 205 2.23 -21.36 -15.15
CA TYR A 205 1.22 -21.81 -16.11
C TYR A 205 1.31 -21.04 -17.43
N ASP A 206 1.38 -19.70 -17.36
CA ASP A 206 1.50 -18.83 -18.53
C ASP A 206 2.80 -19.12 -19.29
N HIS A 207 3.92 -19.34 -18.58
CA HIS A 207 5.18 -19.74 -19.20
C HIS A 207 5.11 -21.09 -19.91
N VAL A 208 4.48 -22.11 -19.28
CA VAL A 208 4.30 -23.43 -19.90
C VAL A 208 3.40 -23.34 -21.14
N MET A 209 2.33 -22.54 -21.10
CA MET A 209 1.45 -22.34 -22.25
C MET A 209 2.16 -21.61 -23.38
N GLU A 210 2.96 -20.58 -23.09
CA GLU A 210 3.79 -19.89 -24.09
C GLU A 210 4.82 -20.83 -24.73
N GLU A 211 5.45 -21.70 -23.94
CA GLU A 211 6.39 -22.69 -24.46
C GLU A 211 5.71 -23.73 -25.36
N ASP A 212 4.53 -24.19 -24.99
CA ASP A 212 3.76 -25.16 -25.77
C ASP A 212 3.23 -24.54 -27.07
N GLU A 213 2.79 -23.28 -27.02
CA GLU A 213 2.39 -22.51 -28.20
C GLU A 213 3.57 -22.31 -29.17
N LYS A 214 4.76 -21.98 -28.65
CA LYS A 214 6.00 -21.88 -29.46
C LYS A 214 6.35 -23.23 -30.10
N ARG A 215 6.20 -24.34 -29.38
CA ARG A 215 6.42 -25.71 -29.93
C ARG A 215 5.42 -26.06 -31.02
N TRP A 216 4.14 -25.74 -30.80
CA TRP A 216 3.07 -25.98 -31.77
C TRP A 216 3.27 -25.17 -33.05
N GLN A 217 3.62 -23.89 -32.93
CA GLN A 217 3.95 -23.04 -34.08
C GLN A 217 5.19 -23.54 -34.86
N ALA A 218 6.18 -24.11 -34.17
CA ALA A 218 7.34 -24.73 -34.83
C ALA A 218 6.99 -26.03 -35.58
N MET A 219 6.00 -26.79 -35.11
CA MET A 219 5.49 -27.97 -35.82
C MET A 219 4.63 -27.59 -37.03
N MET A 220 3.84 -26.52 -36.96
CA MET A 220 2.99 -26.03 -38.06
C MET A 220 3.76 -25.33 -39.20
N LYS A 221 5.04 -24.96 -38.98
CA LYS A 221 5.91 -24.33 -40.00
C LYS A 221 6.80 -25.34 -40.76
N LYS A 222 6.68 -26.64 -40.49
CA LYS A 222 7.31 -27.73 -41.26
C LYS A 222 6.31 -28.35 -42.22
#